data_AF-L8WV39-F1
#
_entry.id   AF-L8WV39-F1
#
_cell.length_a   1.000
_cell.length_b   1.000
_cell.length_c   1.000
_cell.angle_alpha   90.00
_cell.angle_beta   90.00
_cell.angle_gamma   90.00
#
_symmetry.space_group_name_H-M   'P 1'
#
loop_
_entity.id
_entity.type
_entity.pdbx_description
1 polymer ?
#
loop_
_entity_poly.entity_id
_entity_poly.type
_entity_poly.pdbx_seq_one_letter_code
_entity_poly.pdbx_strand_id
1 'polypeptide(L)'
;MTGQVLLSNPPASQPSQHDYQLVINPFQARVDPCQHRAERTFLYGIMPQPVRIARKDNGINTQRALSYISALALLALLQLTFVLAHLISRAESTQKFASYAAASVASCKWVNQGKTKVVPKNLVLYTSRLKSSPAYDKVVGLGLKTNAGSVTPLVRIDMDNTGKGIHFNAVQLDNSQQKLAAVLTSTVGMTQAARTSLYLDYLKGIENRSPEFLWNWWNTGKAN
;
A
#
# COMPACT_ATOMS: atom_id res chain seq x y z
N MET A 1 23.33 -56.10 41.23
CA MET A 1 24.30 -55.06 40.83
C MET A 1 23.61 -54.20 39.79
N THR A 2 23.01 -53.09 40.21
CA THR A 2 22.21 -52.19 39.38
C THR A 2 22.84 -50.80 39.47
N GLY A 3 23.52 -50.38 38.40
CA GLY A 3 24.16 -49.08 38.29
C GLY A 3 23.24 -48.08 37.58
N GLN A 4 22.80 -47.05 38.29
CA GLN A 4 22.18 -45.85 37.73
C GLN A 4 23.29 -44.89 37.27
N VAL A 5 23.22 -44.46 36.01
CA VAL A 5 24.06 -43.38 35.47
C VAL A 5 23.24 -42.09 35.49
N LEU A 6 23.64 -41.14 36.32
CA LEU A 6 23.15 -39.77 36.35
C LEU A 6 23.92 -38.94 35.32
N LEU A 7 23.23 -38.37 34.34
CA LEU A 7 23.78 -37.35 33.42
C LEU A 7 23.31 -35.97 33.89
N SER A 8 24.25 -35.16 34.38
CA SER A 8 24.07 -33.75 34.70
C SER A 8 24.29 -32.89 33.45
N ASN A 9 23.35 -31.96 33.18
CA ASN A 9 23.50 -30.97 32.11
C ASN A 9 24.28 -29.74 32.61
N PRO A 10 25.15 -29.13 31.78
CA PRO A 10 25.92 -27.94 32.14
C PRO A 10 25.10 -26.63 32.09
N PRO A 11 25.56 -25.56 32.78
CA PRO A 11 24.80 -24.33 32.99
C PRO A 11 24.72 -23.42 31.76
N ALA A 12 23.59 -22.71 31.65
CA ALA A 12 23.27 -21.74 30.62
C ALA A 12 24.19 -20.51 30.68
N SER A 13 24.83 -20.19 29.54
CA SER A 13 25.59 -18.96 29.32
C SER A 13 24.64 -17.79 29.04
N GLN A 14 24.78 -16.71 29.82
CA GLN A 14 24.11 -15.43 29.59
C GLN A 14 24.80 -14.65 28.46
N PRO A 15 24.07 -14.01 27.53
CA PRO A 15 24.66 -13.08 26.59
C PRO A 15 24.88 -11.69 27.21
N SER A 16 26.08 -11.17 27.00
CA SER A 16 26.59 -9.86 27.40
C SER A 16 25.82 -8.70 26.75
N GLN A 17 25.43 -7.73 27.58
CA GLN A 17 24.94 -6.42 27.14
C GLN A 17 26.07 -5.64 26.48
N HIS A 18 25.90 -5.30 25.20
CA HIS A 18 26.71 -4.29 24.53
C HIS A 18 25.88 -3.04 24.29
N ASP A 19 26.36 -1.95 24.89
CA ASP A 19 25.95 -0.57 24.70
C ASP A 19 25.99 -0.19 23.21
N TYR A 20 24.85 0.25 22.68
CA TYR A 20 24.81 1.02 21.43
C TYR A 20 24.46 2.47 21.75
N GLN A 21 25.47 3.32 21.64
CA GLN A 21 25.36 4.76 21.72
C GLN A 21 24.46 5.31 20.61
N LEU A 22 23.50 6.15 21.00
CA LEU A 22 22.69 6.98 20.13
C LEU A 22 23.57 8.05 19.46
N VAL A 23 23.83 7.88 18.16
CA VAL A 23 24.33 8.97 17.31
C VAL A 23 23.12 9.72 16.74
N ILE A 24 22.96 10.94 17.24
CA ILE A 24 22.01 11.95 16.78
C ILE A 24 22.52 12.48 15.43
N ASN A 25 21.63 12.61 14.43
CA ASN A 25 21.88 13.56 13.34
C ASN A 25 20.57 14.27 12.95
N PRO A 26 20.50 15.61 13.12
CA PRO A 26 19.31 16.41 12.85
C PRO A 26 19.34 16.95 11.42
N PHE A 27 18.31 16.67 10.61
CA PHE A 27 18.08 17.41 9.38
C PHE A 27 16.80 18.23 9.50
N GLN A 28 17.00 19.46 9.94
CA GLN A 28 16.06 20.56 9.78
C GLN A 28 16.06 20.99 8.30
N ALA A 29 14.92 20.85 7.63
CA ALA A 29 14.69 21.54 6.37
C ALA A 29 14.07 22.91 6.68
N ARG A 30 14.89 23.95 6.48
CA ARG A 30 14.50 25.36 6.40
C ARG A 30 13.63 25.57 5.16
N VAL A 31 12.59 26.38 5.29
CA VAL A 31 11.91 27.01 4.16
C VAL A 31 11.94 28.50 4.42
N ASP A 32 12.85 29.21 3.75
CA ASP A 32 12.89 30.67 3.72
C ASP A 32 11.90 31.22 2.67
N PRO A 33 11.20 32.32 2.95
CA PRO A 33 10.30 33.00 2.02
C PRO A 33 11.00 34.21 1.34
N CYS A 34 10.85 34.35 0.02
CA CYS A 34 11.13 35.57 -0.74
C CYS A 34 10.04 35.70 -1.82
N GLN A 35 9.09 36.63 -1.73
CA GLN A 35 9.13 38.08 -1.99
C GLN A 35 9.28 38.50 -3.47
N HIS A 36 8.36 39.40 -3.84
CA HIS A 36 8.36 40.36 -4.95
C HIS A 36 8.13 39.76 -6.35
N ARG A 37 7.41 40.41 -7.27
CA ARG A 37 7.33 41.84 -7.57
C ARG A 37 6.10 42.13 -8.45
N ALA A 38 5.54 43.32 -8.26
CA ALA A 38 4.50 43.91 -9.08
C ALA A 38 4.97 44.23 -10.50
N GLU A 39 4.08 44.12 -11.49
CA GLU A 39 4.15 44.92 -12.70
C GLU A 39 2.81 45.60 -12.94
N ARG A 40 2.85 46.93 -12.79
CA ARG A 40 1.87 47.88 -13.31
C ARG A 40 2.21 48.10 -14.78
N THR A 41 1.23 47.98 -15.66
CA THR A 41 1.30 48.55 -17.00
C THR A 41 0.18 49.57 -17.14
N PHE A 42 0.58 50.84 -17.09
CA PHE A 42 -0.16 51.99 -17.58
C PHE A 42 -0.16 51.94 -19.12
N LEU A 43 -1.30 52.20 -19.77
CA LEU A 43 -1.34 52.90 -21.05
C LEU A 43 -2.72 53.56 -21.25
N TYR A 44 -2.66 54.88 -21.45
CA TYR A 44 -3.56 55.80 -22.16
C TYR A 44 -4.68 55.13 -22.98
N GLY A 45 -5.94 55.56 -22.92
CA GLY A 45 -6.38 56.94 -23.09
C GLY A 45 -7.01 57.08 -24.48
N ILE A 46 -8.26 56.64 -24.65
CA ILE A 46 -9.16 57.05 -25.74
C ILE A 46 -10.59 56.89 -25.20
N MET A 47 -11.33 57.98 -25.00
CA MET A 47 -12.76 57.92 -24.74
C MET A 47 -13.48 57.56 -26.05
N PRO A 48 -14.19 56.43 -26.15
CA PRO A 48 -15.14 56.23 -27.23
C PRO A 48 -16.44 56.96 -26.89
N GLN A 49 -16.87 57.80 -27.83
CA GLN A 49 -18.20 58.41 -27.90
C GLN A 49 -19.30 57.37 -27.60
N PRO A 50 -20.45 57.76 -27.02
CA PRO A 50 -21.57 56.86 -26.81
C PRO A 50 -22.12 56.39 -28.16
N VAL A 51 -21.68 55.21 -28.60
CA VAL A 51 -22.32 54.48 -29.68
C VAL A 51 -23.73 54.14 -29.19
N ARG A 52 -24.74 54.81 -29.76
CA ARG A 52 -26.12 54.35 -29.67
C ARG A 52 -26.18 52.97 -30.30
N ILE A 53 -26.06 51.94 -29.47
CA ILE A 53 -26.46 50.59 -29.84
C ILE A 53 -27.97 50.66 -30.00
N ALA A 54 -28.42 50.76 -31.24
CA ALA A 54 -29.77 50.36 -31.58
C ALA A 54 -29.98 48.97 -30.99
N ARG A 55 -30.86 48.86 -29.99
CA ARG A 55 -31.39 47.57 -29.56
C ARG A 55 -32.09 46.99 -30.79
N LYS A 56 -31.35 46.21 -31.56
CA LYS A 56 -31.97 45.09 -32.25
C LYS A 56 -32.24 44.12 -31.12
N ASP A 57 -33.50 44.07 -30.69
CA ASP A 57 -34.04 43.01 -29.85
C ASP A 57 -33.88 41.69 -30.61
N ASN A 58 -32.65 41.22 -30.73
CA ASN A 58 -32.36 39.83 -30.97
C ASN A 58 -32.62 39.20 -29.61
N GLY A 59 -33.90 38.90 -29.36
CA GLY A 59 -34.32 38.06 -28.24
C GLY A 59 -33.51 36.78 -28.31
N ILE A 60 -32.35 36.78 -27.64
CA ILE A 60 -31.69 35.55 -27.23
C ILE A 60 -32.73 34.95 -26.31
N ASN A 61 -33.50 34.03 -26.88
CA ASN A 61 -34.57 33.34 -26.22
C ASN A 61 -34.02 32.88 -24.88
N THR A 62 -34.46 33.50 -23.79
CA THR A 62 -33.94 33.31 -22.43
C THR A 62 -33.99 31.83 -22.05
N GLN A 63 -34.92 31.07 -22.65
CA GLN A 63 -34.99 29.62 -22.54
C GLN A 63 -33.77 28.90 -23.12
N ARG A 64 -33.18 29.38 -24.23
CA ARG A 64 -31.95 28.81 -24.81
C ARG A 64 -30.74 29.07 -23.91
N ALA A 65 -30.57 30.29 -23.39
CA ALA A 65 -29.47 30.58 -22.47
C ALA A 65 -29.57 29.76 -21.16
N LEU A 66 -30.77 29.63 -20.60
CA LEU A 66 -31.02 28.81 -19.41
C LEU A 66 -30.79 27.32 -19.64
N SER A 67 -31.14 26.79 -20.81
CA SER A 67 -30.89 25.38 -21.16
C SER A 67 -29.41 25.07 -21.35
N TYR A 68 -28.60 25.98 -21.92
CA TYR A 68 -27.15 25.79 -22.00
C TYR A 68 -26.47 25.78 -20.63
N ILE A 69 -26.85 26.69 -19.72
CA ILE A 69 -26.32 26.73 -18.35
C ILE A 69 -26.69 25.43 -17.61
N SER A 70 -27.92 24.94 -17.78
CA SER A 70 -28.40 23.71 -17.16
C SER A 70 -27.66 22.47 -17.68
N ALA A 71 -27.42 22.40 -19.00
CA ALA A 71 -26.68 21.30 -19.62
C ALA A 71 -25.21 21.26 -19.18
N LEU A 72 -24.56 22.43 -19.08
CA LEU A 72 -23.18 22.54 -18.60
C LEU A 72 -23.06 22.17 -17.13
N ALA A 73 -24.01 22.60 -16.29
CA ALA A 73 -24.05 22.23 -14.87
C ALA A 73 -24.23 20.71 -14.69
N LEU A 74 -25.11 20.08 -15.48
CA LEU A 74 -25.33 18.63 -15.45
C LEU A 74 -24.07 17.87 -15.90
N LEU A 75 -23.40 18.34 -16.95
CA LEU A 75 -22.15 17.74 -17.45
C LEU A 75 -21.02 17.85 -16.41
N ALA A 76 -20.91 19.01 -15.75
CA ALA A 76 -19.94 19.21 -14.66
C ALA A 76 -20.24 18.30 -13.46
N LEU A 77 -21.51 18.11 -13.10
CA LEU A 77 -21.92 17.18 -12.03
C LEU A 77 -21.60 15.72 -12.38
N LEU A 78 -21.81 15.33 -13.65
CA LEU A 78 -21.45 14.00 -14.17
C LEU A 78 -19.94 13.77 -14.15
N GLN A 79 -19.13 14.77 -14.54
CA GLN A 79 -17.68 14.63 -14.46
C GLN A 79 -17.19 14.57 -13.01
N LEU A 80 -17.77 15.37 -12.10
CA LEU A 80 -17.41 15.36 -10.69
C LEU A 80 -17.75 14.02 -10.02
N THR A 81 -18.91 13.43 -10.33
CA THR A 81 -19.29 12.10 -9.81
C THR A 81 -18.40 10.98 -10.37
N PHE A 82 -17.98 11.06 -11.63
CA PHE A 82 -17.00 10.13 -12.20
C PHE A 82 -15.62 10.20 -11.53
N VAL A 83 -15.15 11.42 -11.22
CA VAL A 83 -13.88 11.62 -10.49
C VAL A 83 -14.00 11.11 -9.05
N LEU A 84 -15.10 11.38 -8.35
CA LEU A 84 -15.34 10.88 -7.00
C LEU A 84 -15.41 9.35 -6.96
N ALA A 85 -16.12 8.72 -7.91
CA ALA A 85 -16.19 7.25 -8.02
C ALA A 85 -14.82 6.62 -8.29
N HIS A 86 -13.97 7.27 -9.11
CA HIS A 86 -12.59 6.83 -9.35
C HIS A 86 -11.67 6.98 -8.14
N LEU A 87 -11.90 7.98 -7.28
CA LEU A 87 -11.14 8.18 -6.06
C LEU A 87 -11.51 7.16 -4.98
N ILE A 88 -12.79 6.78 -4.87
CA ILE A 88 -13.28 5.79 -3.89
C ILE A 88 -12.80 4.36 -4.24
N SER A 89 -12.58 4.05 -5.52
CA SER A 89 -12.12 2.73 -6.00
C SER A 89 -10.63 2.41 -5.68
N ARG A 90 -9.88 3.33 -5.06
CA ARG A 90 -8.43 3.20 -4.82
C ARG A 90 -8.04 2.85 -3.37
N ALA A 91 -9.01 2.63 -2.48
CA ALA A 91 -8.73 2.35 -1.08
C ALA A 91 -8.26 0.91 -0.88
N GLU A 92 -7.13 0.74 -0.21
CA GLU A 92 -6.70 -0.56 0.33
C GLU A 92 -7.72 -1.02 1.38
N SER A 93 -8.32 -2.19 1.17
CA SER A 93 -9.18 -2.83 2.18
C SER A 93 -8.31 -3.33 3.33
N THR A 94 -8.60 -2.95 4.57
CA THR A 94 -7.92 -3.51 5.74
C THR A 94 -8.87 -4.43 6.49
N GLN A 95 -8.47 -5.68 6.71
CA GLN A 95 -9.26 -6.67 7.43
C GLN A 95 -8.44 -7.31 8.54
N LYS A 96 -9.05 -7.53 9.71
CA LYS A 96 -8.38 -8.07 10.89
C LYS A 96 -8.65 -9.57 11.02
N PHE A 97 -7.60 -10.32 11.29
CA PHE A 97 -7.64 -11.78 11.46
C PHE A 97 -6.98 -12.19 12.78
N ALA A 98 -7.44 -13.30 13.33
CA ALA A 98 -6.97 -13.82 14.61
C ALA A 98 -5.65 -14.60 14.50
N SER A 99 -5.30 -15.09 13.30
CA SER A 99 -4.13 -15.96 13.10
C SER A 99 -3.45 -15.73 11.76
N TYR A 100 -2.18 -16.13 11.68
CA TYR A 100 -1.39 -16.16 10.44
C TYR A 100 -2.10 -16.93 9.33
N ALA A 101 -2.56 -18.15 9.63
CA ALA A 101 -3.23 -19.02 8.65
C ALA A 101 -4.52 -18.40 8.12
N ALA A 102 -5.33 -17.77 8.98
CA ALA A 102 -6.55 -17.10 8.52
C ALA A 102 -6.23 -15.90 7.61
N ALA A 103 -5.23 -15.09 7.97
CA ALA A 103 -4.79 -13.94 7.18
C ALA A 103 -4.20 -14.37 5.82
N SER A 104 -3.41 -15.44 5.78
CA SER A 104 -2.82 -15.95 4.53
C SER A 104 -3.89 -16.51 3.60
N VAL A 105 -4.85 -17.28 4.13
CA VAL A 105 -5.96 -17.84 3.34
C VAL A 105 -6.83 -16.74 2.76
N ALA A 106 -7.18 -15.73 3.58
CA ALA A 106 -7.94 -14.58 3.12
C ALA A 106 -7.21 -13.81 2.00
N SER A 107 -5.90 -13.69 2.12
CA SER A 107 -5.05 -13.04 1.11
C SER A 107 -5.04 -13.81 -0.21
N CYS A 108 -4.82 -15.12 -0.19
CA CYS A 108 -4.90 -15.96 -1.39
C CYS A 108 -6.30 -15.94 -2.02
N LYS A 109 -7.36 -15.95 -1.20
CA LYS A 109 -8.73 -15.81 -1.67
C LYS A 109 -8.94 -14.46 -2.36
N TRP A 110 -8.45 -13.36 -1.77
CA TRP A 110 -8.54 -12.02 -2.34
C TRP A 110 -7.90 -11.93 -3.71
N VAL A 111 -6.66 -12.43 -3.85
CA VAL A 111 -5.95 -12.46 -5.14
C VAL A 111 -6.77 -13.20 -6.22
N ASN A 112 -7.48 -14.26 -5.83
CA ASN A 112 -8.34 -15.05 -6.71
C ASN A 112 -9.79 -14.54 -6.84
N GLN A 113 -10.18 -13.40 -6.27
CA GLN A 113 -11.52 -12.83 -6.48
C GLN A 113 -11.70 -12.20 -7.86
N GLY A 114 -10.61 -11.73 -8.47
CA GLY A 114 -10.60 -11.18 -9.83
C GLY A 114 -11.00 -12.20 -10.90
N LYS A 115 -11.17 -11.74 -12.13
CA LYS A 115 -11.50 -12.61 -13.28
C LYS A 115 -10.35 -13.58 -13.58
N THR A 116 -9.12 -13.08 -13.50
CA THR A 116 -7.92 -13.89 -13.69
C THR A 116 -7.54 -14.62 -12.41
N LYS A 117 -7.32 -15.93 -12.51
CA LYS A 117 -6.93 -16.78 -11.38
C LYS A 117 -5.43 -17.04 -11.38
N VAL A 118 -4.89 -17.25 -10.19
CA VAL A 118 -3.49 -17.65 -10.03
C VAL A 118 -3.27 -19.06 -10.58
N VAL A 119 -2.22 -19.20 -11.37
CA VAL A 119 -1.69 -20.49 -11.83
C VAL A 119 -0.40 -20.74 -11.04
N PRO A 120 -0.37 -21.67 -10.06
CA PRO A 120 0.74 -21.78 -9.10
C PRO A 120 2.12 -21.97 -9.73
N LYS A 121 2.22 -22.76 -10.82
CA LYS A 121 3.45 -22.99 -11.58
C LYS A 121 4.08 -21.73 -12.22
N ASN A 122 3.33 -20.63 -12.29
CA ASN A 122 3.82 -19.36 -12.85
C ASN A 122 4.30 -18.40 -11.75
N LEU A 123 4.12 -18.78 -10.47
CA LEU A 123 4.55 -17.97 -9.35
C LEU A 123 6.06 -18.03 -9.18
N VAL A 124 6.61 -16.91 -8.72
CA VAL A 124 8.01 -16.80 -8.32
C VAL A 124 8.09 -16.22 -6.92
N LEU A 125 9.19 -16.48 -6.22
CA LEU A 125 9.46 -15.86 -4.94
C LEU A 125 9.65 -14.35 -5.12
N TYR A 126 9.08 -13.57 -4.20
CA TYR A 126 9.26 -12.12 -4.12
C TYR A 126 10.15 -11.78 -2.93
N THR A 127 11.28 -11.15 -3.23
CA THR A 127 12.24 -10.66 -2.25
C THR A 127 11.94 -9.20 -1.89
N SER A 128 12.01 -8.85 -0.61
CA SER A 128 11.87 -7.47 -0.16
C SER A 128 12.97 -6.59 -0.74
N ARG A 129 12.61 -5.38 -1.15
CA ARG A 129 13.51 -4.40 -1.77
C ARG A 129 13.70 -3.15 -0.92
N LEU A 130 12.99 -3.04 0.20
CA LEU A 130 13.02 -1.85 1.04
C LEU A 130 14.19 -1.94 2.02
N LYS A 131 15.25 -1.14 1.80
CA LYS A 131 16.47 -1.14 2.63
C LYS A 131 16.24 -0.86 4.11
N SER A 132 15.21 -0.08 4.45
CA SER A 132 14.85 0.21 5.83
C SER A 132 14.07 -0.92 6.52
N SER A 133 13.64 -1.95 5.77
CA SER A 133 12.92 -3.09 6.33
C SER A 133 13.90 -4.09 6.94
N PRO A 134 13.58 -4.68 8.11
CA PRO A 134 14.35 -5.82 8.64
C PRO A 134 14.32 -7.05 7.70
N ALA A 135 13.41 -7.06 6.72
CA ALA A 135 13.31 -8.10 5.70
C ALA A 135 14.12 -7.81 4.43
N TYR A 136 14.93 -6.76 4.37
CA TYR A 136 15.71 -6.42 3.17
C TYR A 136 16.49 -7.63 2.65
N ASP A 137 16.40 -7.89 1.34
CA ASP A 137 16.98 -9.05 0.63
C ASP A 137 16.48 -10.44 1.12
N LYS A 138 15.37 -10.50 1.86
CA LYS A 138 14.71 -11.76 2.25
C LYS A 138 13.47 -12.03 1.41
N VAL A 139 13.15 -13.30 1.20
CA VAL A 139 11.87 -13.73 0.62
C VAL A 139 10.74 -13.32 1.58
N VAL A 140 9.77 -12.56 1.08
CA VAL A 140 8.60 -12.10 1.85
C VAL A 140 7.29 -12.50 1.19
N GLY A 141 7.33 -13.13 0.02
CA GLY A 141 6.09 -13.52 -0.64
C GLY A 141 6.23 -14.13 -2.01
N LEU A 142 5.14 -14.03 -2.74
CA LEU A 142 4.94 -14.60 -4.07
C LEU A 142 4.51 -13.50 -5.03
N GLY A 143 4.95 -13.64 -6.27
CA GLY A 143 4.61 -12.71 -7.33
C GLY A 143 4.62 -13.36 -8.70
N LEU A 144 4.42 -12.53 -9.72
CA LEU A 144 4.57 -12.91 -11.12
C LEU A 144 5.72 -12.15 -11.74
N LYS A 145 6.50 -12.85 -12.57
CA LYS A 145 7.54 -12.23 -13.38
C LYS A 145 6.88 -11.49 -14.55
N THR A 146 7.18 -10.21 -14.68
CA THR A 146 6.79 -9.38 -15.82
C THR A 146 7.67 -9.69 -17.04
N ASN A 147 7.21 -9.29 -18.23
CA ASN A 147 8.01 -9.41 -19.46
C ASN A 147 9.36 -8.67 -19.36
N ALA A 148 9.42 -7.60 -18.55
CA ALA A 148 10.66 -6.84 -18.26
C ALA A 148 11.56 -7.54 -17.22
N GLY A 149 11.25 -8.76 -16.80
CA GLY A 149 12.03 -9.53 -15.84
C GLY A 149 11.83 -9.16 -14.38
N SER A 150 11.13 -8.06 -14.08
CA SER A 150 10.79 -7.63 -12.73
C SER A 150 9.70 -8.50 -12.11
N VAL A 151 9.74 -8.72 -10.79
CA VAL A 151 8.68 -9.46 -10.06
C VAL A 151 7.66 -8.49 -9.47
N THR A 152 6.39 -8.66 -9.85
CA THR A 152 5.26 -7.95 -9.25
C THR A 152 4.67 -8.80 -8.13
N PRO A 153 4.66 -8.33 -6.86
CA PRO A 153 4.15 -9.10 -5.74
C PRO A 153 2.62 -9.25 -5.82
N LEU A 154 2.13 -10.46 -5.54
CA LEU A 154 0.70 -10.79 -5.44
C LEU A 154 0.25 -10.98 -3.99
N VAL A 155 1.01 -11.75 -3.21
CA VAL A 155 0.80 -11.92 -1.77
C VAL A 155 2.16 -11.79 -1.11
N ARG A 156 2.29 -10.91 -0.12
CA ARG A 156 3.51 -10.77 0.67
C ARG A 156 3.19 -10.51 2.13
N ILE A 157 4.03 -11.00 3.03
CA ILE A 157 3.96 -10.65 4.44
C ILE A 157 4.83 -9.44 4.72
N ASP A 158 4.23 -8.40 5.26
CA ASP A 158 4.87 -7.15 5.63
C ASP A 158 4.68 -6.89 7.12
N MET A 159 5.52 -5.99 7.64
CA MET A 159 5.41 -5.45 8.97
C MET A 159 5.40 -3.93 8.90
N ASP A 160 4.46 -3.33 9.59
CA ASP A 160 4.33 -1.89 9.75
C ASP A 160 4.39 -1.49 11.23
N ASN A 161 4.92 -0.30 11.50
CA ASN A 161 5.00 0.31 12.82
C ASN A 161 3.95 1.40 13.06
N THR A 162 3.16 1.75 12.05
CA THR A 162 2.23 2.89 12.06
C THR A 162 0.75 2.52 12.25
N GLY A 163 0.41 1.24 12.39
CA GLY A 163 -0.94 0.84 12.84
C GLY A 163 -1.43 -0.54 12.40
N LYS A 164 -0.76 -1.21 11.47
CA LYS A 164 -1.19 -2.54 10.98
C LYS A 164 -0.47 -3.72 11.62
N GLY A 165 0.66 -3.50 12.29
CA GLY A 165 1.49 -4.60 12.80
C GLY A 165 1.97 -5.51 11.66
N ILE A 166 2.01 -6.82 11.90
CA ILE A 166 2.30 -7.83 10.87
C ILE A 166 1.01 -8.10 10.08
N HIS A 167 1.11 -8.11 8.76
CA HIS A 167 -0.03 -8.28 7.89
C HIS A 167 0.39 -8.87 6.54
N PHE A 168 -0.56 -9.52 5.86
CA PHE A 168 -0.39 -9.87 4.46
C PHE A 168 -0.93 -8.76 3.57
N ASN A 169 -0.13 -8.32 2.61
CA ASN A 169 -0.56 -7.48 1.51
C ASN A 169 -0.87 -8.35 0.30
N ALA A 170 -2.09 -8.23 -0.21
CA ALA A 170 -2.60 -8.99 -1.35
C ALA A 170 -3.15 -8.06 -2.44
N VAL A 171 -2.95 -8.43 -3.70
CA VAL A 171 -3.34 -7.63 -4.87
C VAL A 171 -4.02 -8.53 -5.91
N GLN A 172 -5.15 -8.09 -6.47
CA GLN A 172 -5.81 -8.84 -7.56
C GLN A 172 -4.99 -8.79 -8.86
N LEU A 173 -4.92 -9.92 -9.58
CA LEU A 173 -4.09 -10.04 -10.78
C LEU A 173 -4.53 -9.10 -11.91
N ASP A 174 -5.83 -9.03 -12.14
CA ASP A 174 -6.46 -8.25 -13.20
C ASP A 174 -6.73 -6.80 -12.79
N ASN A 175 -6.58 -6.47 -11.50
CA ASN A 175 -6.75 -5.13 -10.99
C ASN A 175 -5.80 -4.82 -9.82
N SER A 176 -4.62 -4.29 -10.14
CA SER A 176 -3.59 -3.96 -9.14
C SER A 176 -3.97 -2.84 -8.17
N GLN A 177 -5.07 -2.14 -8.43
CA GLN A 177 -5.62 -1.14 -7.51
C GLN A 177 -6.44 -1.78 -6.37
N GLN A 178 -6.91 -3.03 -6.55
CA GLN A 178 -7.66 -3.76 -5.53
C GLN A 178 -6.70 -4.44 -4.56
N LYS A 179 -6.46 -3.79 -3.43
CA LYS A 179 -5.50 -4.21 -2.41
C LYS A 179 -6.20 -4.61 -1.13
N LEU A 180 -5.65 -5.63 -0.48
CA LEU A 180 -6.04 -6.07 0.85
C LEU A 180 -4.81 -6.06 1.78
N ALA A 181 -4.96 -5.48 2.96
CA ALA A 181 -4.09 -5.67 4.11
C ALA A 181 -4.81 -6.58 5.12
N ALA A 182 -4.43 -7.86 5.15
CA ALA A 182 -4.94 -8.85 6.10
C ALA A 182 -4.07 -8.85 7.37
N VAL A 183 -4.54 -8.12 8.39
CA VAL A 183 -3.82 -7.77 9.61
C VAL A 183 -3.90 -8.87 10.66
N LEU A 184 -2.76 -9.27 11.23
CA LEU A 184 -2.70 -10.15 12.39
C LEU A 184 -2.97 -9.33 13.65
N THR A 185 -4.18 -9.45 14.19
CA THR A 185 -4.71 -8.60 15.27
C THR A 185 -3.80 -8.58 16.50
N SER A 186 -3.24 -9.73 16.88
CA SER A 186 -2.37 -9.88 18.05
C SER A 186 -1.08 -9.05 17.95
N THR A 187 -0.69 -8.62 16.76
CA THR A 187 0.59 -7.94 16.53
C THR A 187 0.49 -6.41 16.52
N VAL A 188 -0.73 -5.86 16.45
CA VAL A 188 -0.97 -4.41 16.37
C VAL A 188 -0.51 -3.68 17.63
N GLY A 189 -0.74 -4.28 18.80
CA GLY A 189 -0.32 -3.71 20.10
C GLY A 189 1.10 -4.10 20.56
N MET A 190 1.82 -4.92 19.78
CA MET A 190 3.19 -5.31 20.14
C MET A 190 4.16 -4.13 20.07
N THR A 191 5.20 -4.16 20.90
CA THR A 191 6.36 -3.26 20.73
C THR A 191 7.05 -3.54 19.40
N GLN A 192 7.73 -2.53 18.85
CA GLN A 192 8.44 -2.68 17.58
C GLN A 192 9.47 -3.82 17.61
N ALA A 193 10.22 -3.97 18.71
CA ALA A 193 11.22 -5.03 18.84
C ALA A 193 10.58 -6.43 18.84
N ALA A 194 9.54 -6.65 19.65
CA ALA A 194 8.84 -7.93 19.71
C ALA A 194 8.19 -8.30 18.37
N ARG A 195 7.55 -7.31 17.71
CA ARG A 195 6.96 -7.48 16.38
C ARG A 195 8.01 -7.83 15.33
N THR A 196 9.16 -7.15 15.36
CA THR A 196 10.27 -7.42 14.43
C THR A 196 10.79 -8.85 14.61
N SER A 197 10.99 -9.30 15.85
CA SER A 197 11.40 -10.68 16.14
C SER A 197 10.41 -11.70 15.56
N LEU A 198 9.12 -11.54 15.87
CA LEU A 198 8.08 -12.44 15.37
C LEU A 198 7.98 -12.42 13.84
N TYR A 199 8.10 -11.24 13.23
CA TYR A 199 8.09 -11.09 11.78
C TYR A 199 9.25 -11.86 11.14
N LEU A 200 10.48 -11.72 11.67
CA LEU A 200 11.64 -12.46 11.17
C LEU A 200 11.48 -13.97 11.36
N ASP A 201 10.84 -14.44 12.43
CA ASP A 201 10.54 -15.86 12.61
C ASP A 201 9.54 -16.38 11.57
N TYR A 202 8.54 -15.59 11.18
CA TYR A 202 7.69 -15.93 10.04
C TYR A 202 8.48 -16.02 8.73
N LEU A 203 9.44 -15.11 8.51
CA LEU A 203 10.28 -15.15 7.30
C LEU A 203 11.16 -16.41 7.24
N LYS A 204 11.72 -16.87 8.37
CA LYS A 204 12.45 -18.15 8.43
C LYS A 204 11.57 -19.33 8.01
N GLY A 205 10.28 -19.31 8.37
CA GLY A 205 9.33 -20.37 8.01
C GLY A 205 9.07 -20.50 6.50
N ILE A 206 9.25 -19.41 5.75
CA ILE A 206 9.06 -19.39 4.29
C ILE A 206 10.37 -19.43 3.51
N GLU A 207 11.50 -19.23 4.17
CA GLU A 207 12.83 -19.33 3.58
C GLU A 207 13.06 -20.74 3.01
N ASN A 208 13.73 -20.81 1.85
CA ASN A 208 14.04 -22.06 1.13
C ASN A 208 12.83 -22.92 0.73
N ARG A 209 11.61 -22.37 0.71
CA ARG A 209 10.42 -23.03 0.20
C ARG A 209 10.18 -22.70 -1.28
N SER A 210 9.62 -23.64 -2.04
CA SER A 210 9.24 -23.38 -3.43
C SER A 210 8.02 -22.45 -3.52
N PRO A 211 7.85 -21.70 -4.62
CA PRO A 211 6.66 -20.89 -4.85
C PRO A 211 5.34 -21.68 -4.74
N GLU A 212 5.31 -22.89 -5.29
CA GLU A 212 4.12 -23.75 -5.29
C GLU A 212 3.77 -24.22 -3.88
N PHE A 213 4.78 -24.58 -3.07
CA PHE A 213 4.58 -24.96 -1.69
C PHE A 213 4.00 -23.79 -0.88
N LEU A 214 4.61 -22.60 -0.98
CA LEU A 214 4.13 -21.42 -0.27
C LEU A 214 2.70 -21.06 -0.68
N TRP A 215 2.40 -21.14 -1.98
CA TRP A 215 1.05 -20.90 -2.46
C TRP A 215 0.05 -21.89 -1.87
N ASN A 216 0.34 -23.19 -1.92
CA ASN A 216 -0.52 -24.23 -1.36
C ASN A 216 -0.72 -24.02 0.15
N TRP A 217 0.36 -23.78 0.88
CA TRP A 217 0.32 -23.54 2.31
C TRP A 217 -0.52 -22.31 2.65
N TRP A 218 -0.29 -21.17 2.00
CA TRP A 218 -1.02 -19.95 2.30
C TRP A 218 -2.47 -20.02 1.87
N ASN A 219 -2.78 -20.70 0.77
CA ASN A 219 -4.13 -20.86 0.25
C ASN A 219 -4.99 -21.81 1.10
N THR A 220 -4.38 -22.78 1.79
CA THR A 220 -5.10 -23.77 2.62
C THR A 220 -4.97 -23.51 4.12
N GLY A 221 -3.98 -22.72 4.54
CA GLY A 221 -3.60 -22.53 5.94
C GLY A 221 -2.86 -23.74 6.52
N LYS A 222 -2.50 -24.75 5.71
CA LYS A 222 -1.87 -26.00 6.15
C LYS A 222 -0.56 -26.25 5.39
N ALA A 223 0.53 -26.44 6.13
CA ALA A 223 1.82 -26.77 5.55
C ALA A 223 1.86 -28.28 5.24
N ASN A 224 1.39 -28.64 4.04
CA ASN A 224 1.38 -30.01 3.52
C ASN A 224 2.41 -30.17 2.42
#